data_AF-A0A0S8KTU3-F1
#
_entry.id   AF-A0A0S8KTU3-F1
#
_cell.length_a   1.000
_cell.length_b   1.000
_cell.length_c   1.000
_cell.angle_alpha   90.00
_cell.angle_beta   90.00
_cell.angle_gamma   90.00
#
_symmetry.space_group_name_H-M   'P 1'
#
loop_
_entity.id
_entity.type
_entity.pdbx_description
1 polymer ?
#
loop_
_entity_poly.entity_id
_entity_poly.type
_entity_poly.pdbx_seq_one_letter_code
_entity_poly.pdbx_strand_id
1 'polypeptide(L)'
;MEKRKGFTLIELMVVIFIVGILAAVAIPIMRGRIDSAKWSEGKAGAGSIRTAARAFCAERGPNWGGTWANVTLADLGFNLVNAAGGDDLDGKYFTNEAYAVVFTGYDQYTI
;
A
#
# COMPACT_ATOMS: atom_id res chain seq x y z
N MET A 1 -26.58 54.72 8.09
CA MET A 1 -26.77 53.73 7.01
C MET A 1 -25.40 53.22 6.60
N GLU A 2 -25.05 52.01 7.01
CA GLU A 2 -23.77 51.40 6.65
C GLU A 2 -23.80 50.97 5.18
N LYS A 3 -22.87 51.49 4.37
CA LYS A 3 -22.71 51.07 2.97
C LYS A 3 -22.17 49.65 2.96
N ARG A 4 -23.05 48.67 2.73
CA ARG A 4 -22.65 47.30 2.41
C ARG A 4 -21.92 47.32 1.07
N LYS A 5 -20.57 47.32 1.11
CA LYS A 5 -19.73 47.04 -0.06
C LYS A 5 -19.96 45.58 -0.45
N GLY A 6 -20.77 45.35 -1.48
CA GLY A 6 -20.89 44.04 -2.11
C GLY A 6 -19.62 43.69 -2.89
N PHE A 7 -19.27 42.40 -2.89
CA PHE A 7 -18.18 41.85 -3.70
C PHE A 7 -18.47 42.07 -5.18
N THR A 8 -17.46 42.43 -5.97
CA THR A 8 -17.69 42.66 -7.41
C THR A 8 -17.68 41.33 -8.17
N LEU A 9 -18.55 41.18 -9.17
CA LEU A 9 -18.58 39.96 -9.99
C LEU A 9 -17.24 39.74 -10.71
N ILE A 10 -16.56 40.82 -11.10
CA ILE A 10 -15.27 40.72 -11.78
C ILE A 10 -14.15 40.21 -10.87
N GLU A 11 -14.20 40.56 -9.58
CA GLU A 11 -13.26 40.08 -8.57
C GLU A 11 -13.47 38.58 -8.32
N LEU A 12 -14.70 38.09 -8.38
CA LEU A 12 -14.97 36.65 -8.36
C LEU A 12 -14.47 35.95 -9.64
N MET A 13 -14.68 36.56 -10.81
CA MET A 13 -14.28 36.00 -12.11
C MET A 13 -12.77 35.81 -12.24
N VAL A 14 -11.97 36.79 -11.81
CA VAL A 14 -10.50 36.66 -11.87
C VAL A 14 -9.99 35.60 -10.89
N VAL A 15 -10.63 35.46 -9.73
CA VAL A 15 -10.26 34.44 -8.73
C VAL A 15 -10.50 33.03 -9.28
N ILE A 16 -11.69 32.75 -9.84
CA ILE A 16 -11.97 31.43 -10.43
C ILE A 16 -11.08 31.14 -11.64
N PHE A 17 -10.68 32.17 -12.40
CA PHE A 17 -9.76 32.02 -13.52
C PHE A 17 -8.36 31.58 -13.05
N ILE A 18 -7.81 32.24 -12.04
CA ILE A 18 -6.50 31.88 -11.46
C ILE A 18 -6.56 30.49 -10.81
N VAL A 19 -7.61 30.19 -10.02
CA VAL A 19 -7.80 28.86 -9.42
C VAL A 19 -7.95 27.78 -10.49
N GLY A 20 -8.61 28.08 -11.62
CA GLY A 20 -8.72 27.17 -12.75
C GLY A 20 -7.36 26.78 -13.35
N ILE A 21 -6.46 27.77 -13.55
CA ILE A 21 -5.10 27.52 -14.04
C ILE A 21 -4.29 26.69 -13.04
N LEU A 22 -4.35 27.05 -11.76
CA LEU A 22 -3.65 26.32 -10.70
C LEU A 22 -4.13 24.87 -10.61
N ALA A 23 -5.44 24.64 -10.68
CA ALA A 23 -6.03 23.30 -10.64
C ALA A 23 -5.61 22.44 -11.85
N ALA A 24 -5.58 23.03 -13.05
CA ALA A 24 -5.20 22.33 -14.28
C ALA A 24 -3.78 21.75 -14.22
N VAL A 25 -2.83 22.47 -13.60
CA VAL A 25 -1.45 22.00 -13.43
C VAL A 25 -1.30 21.11 -12.20
N ALA A 26 -2.01 21.39 -11.11
CA ALA A 26 -1.86 20.66 -9.85
C ALA A 26 -2.39 19.21 -9.92
N ILE A 27 -3.50 18.97 -10.62
CA ILE A 27 -4.12 17.64 -10.73
C ILE A 27 -3.17 16.57 -11.32
N PRO A 28 -2.52 16.77 -12.49
CA PRO A 28 -1.64 15.75 -13.05
C PRO A 28 -0.42 15.48 -12.16
N ILE A 29 0.14 16.51 -11.53
CA ILE A 29 1.28 16.37 -10.60
C ILE A 29 0.87 15.55 -9.37
N MET A 30 -0.30 15.85 -8.79
CA MET A 30 -0.80 15.11 -7.62
C MET A 30 -1.09 13.64 -7.95
N ARG A 31 -1.60 13.32 -9.14
CA ARG A 31 -1.79 11.91 -9.57
C ARG A 31 -0.49 11.12 -9.54
N GLY A 32 0.59 11.64 -10.13
CA GLY A 32 1.89 10.96 -10.11
C GLY A 32 2.46 10.74 -8.70
N ARG A 33 2.20 11.69 -7.77
CA ARG A 33 2.59 11.53 -6.36
C ARG A 33 1.79 10.46 -5.64
N ILE A 34 0.48 10.37 -5.91
CA ILE A 34 -0.39 9.33 -5.36
C ILE A 34 0.05 7.95 -5.88
N ASP A 35 0.34 7.84 -7.17
CA ASP A 35 0.78 6.57 -7.77
C ASP A 35 2.15 6.13 -7.24
N SER A 36 3.08 7.07 -7.04
CA SER A 36 4.36 6.80 -6.38
C SER A 36 4.19 6.37 -4.92
N ALA A 37 3.26 6.98 -4.20
CA ALA A 37 2.92 6.60 -2.82
C ALA A 37 2.34 5.18 -2.76
N LYS A 38 1.42 4.83 -3.68
CA LYS A 38 0.91 3.47 -3.84
C LYS A 38 2.05 2.48 -4.05
N TRP A 39 2.93 2.74 -5.02
CA TRP A 39 4.06 1.85 -5.29
C TRP A 39 4.98 1.68 -4.08
N SER A 40 5.25 2.77 -3.36
CA SER A 40 6.07 2.74 -2.15
C SER A 40 5.44 1.90 -1.04
N GLU A 41 4.14 2.00 -0.83
CA GLU A 41 3.39 1.22 0.17
C GLU A 41 3.42 -0.28 -0.17
N GLY A 42 3.08 -0.64 -1.40
CA GLY A 42 3.12 -2.03 -1.87
C GLY A 42 4.52 -2.64 -1.75
N LYS A 43 5.56 -1.87 -2.09
CA LYS A 43 6.95 -2.30 -1.96
C LYS A 43 7.37 -2.49 -0.50
N ALA A 44 6.87 -1.67 0.42
CA ALA A 44 7.14 -1.81 1.84
C ALA A 44 6.51 -3.10 2.39
N GLY A 45 5.22 -3.35 2.11
CA GLY A 45 4.52 -4.57 2.50
C GLY A 45 5.21 -5.83 1.95
N ALA A 46 5.50 -5.86 0.65
CA ALA A 46 6.24 -6.96 0.02
C ALA A 46 7.67 -7.12 0.59
N GLY A 47 8.31 -6.02 1.02
CA GLY A 47 9.62 -6.03 1.67
C GLY A 47 9.60 -6.70 3.04
N SER A 48 8.57 -6.43 3.83
CA SER A 48 8.33 -7.10 5.12
C SER A 48 8.11 -8.59 4.92
N ILE A 49 7.24 -8.98 3.99
CA ILE A 49 6.98 -10.39 3.65
C ILE A 49 8.26 -11.10 3.20
N ARG A 50 9.06 -10.48 2.33
CA ARG A 50 10.33 -11.05 1.87
C ARG A 50 11.31 -11.28 3.02
N THR A 51 11.38 -10.36 3.98
CA THR A 51 12.27 -10.50 5.15
C THR A 51 11.79 -11.63 6.05
N ALA A 52 10.48 -11.70 6.33
CA ALA A 52 9.88 -12.76 7.12
C ALA A 52 10.04 -14.13 6.45
N ALA A 53 9.81 -14.23 5.14
CA ALA A 53 10.04 -15.45 4.37
C ALA A 53 11.50 -15.94 4.42
N ARG A 54 12.47 -15.02 4.35
CA ARG A 54 13.89 -15.37 4.48
C ARG A 54 14.23 -15.87 5.89
N ALA A 55 13.72 -15.21 6.92
CA ALA A 55 13.90 -15.64 8.30
C ALA A 55 13.28 -17.03 8.52
N PHE A 56 12.06 -17.24 8.02
CA PHE A 56 11.35 -18.51 8.08
C PHE A 56 12.14 -19.66 7.46
N CYS A 57 12.68 -19.47 6.24
CA CYS A 57 13.54 -20.47 5.60
C CYS A 57 14.84 -20.72 6.36
N ALA A 58 15.45 -19.67 6.92
CA ALA A 58 16.71 -19.79 7.67
C ALA A 58 16.53 -20.53 9.01
N GLU A 59 15.44 -20.28 9.72
CA GLU A 59 15.15 -20.91 11.02
C GLU A 59 14.75 -22.37 10.90
N ARG A 60 13.87 -22.68 9.94
CA ARG A 60 13.27 -24.02 9.85
C ARG A 60 14.10 -24.98 8.99
N GLY A 61 14.93 -24.45 8.07
CA GLY A 61 15.72 -25.26 7.14
C GLY A 61 14.83 -26.20 6.31
N PRO A 62 15.38 -27.16 5.55
CA PRO A 62 14.61 -28.08 4.69
C PRO A 62 13.64 -29.03 5.44
N ASN A 63 13.74 -29.12 6.77
CA ASN A 63 13.05 -30.11 7.60
C ASN A 63 11.87 -29.51 8.39
N TRP A 64 11.22 -28.46 7.89
CA TRP A 64 10.12 -27.77 8.57
C TRP A 64 8.92 -28.68 8.93
N GLY A 65 8.83 -29.91 8.41
CA GLY A 65 7.74 -30.85 8.73
C GLY A 65 6.40 -30.49 8.09
N GLY A 66 6.28 -29.29 7.49
CA GLY A 66 5.18 -28.87 6.62
C GLY A 66 5.51 -29.00 5.13
N THR A 67 4.53 -28.70 4.28
CA THR A 67 4.72 -28.63 2.81
C THR A 67 5.02 -27.21 2.38
N TRP A 68 6.18 -26.97 1.78
CA TRP A 68 6.62 -25.64 1.33
C TRP A 68 5.66 -24.95 0.36
N ALA A 69 4.99 -25.72 -0.50
CA ALA A 69 3.97 -25.21 -1.41
C ALA A 69 2.75 -24.58 -0.70
N ASN A 70 2.53 -24.89 0.59
CA ASN A 70 1.37 -24.44 1.37
C ASN A 70 1.72 -23.43 2.47
N VAL A 71 2.94 -22.86 2.47
CA VAL A 71 3.28 -21.80 3.44
C VAL A 71 2.41 -20.58 3.19
N THR A 72 1.68 -20.16 4.21
CA THR A 72 0.82 -18.98 4.18
C THR A 72 1.51 -17.77 4.81
N LEU A 73 0.93 -16.57 4.63
CA LEU A 73 1.44 -15.37 5.30
C LEU A 73 1.30 -15.46 6.83
N ALA A 74 0.33 -16.22 7.33
CA ALA A 74 0.19 -16.47 8.77
C ALA A 74 1.33 -17.34 9.32
N ASP A 75 1.83 -18.31 8.55
CA ASP A 75 3.00 -19.12 8.94
C ASP A 75 4.29 -18.29 9.04
N LEU A 76 4.35 -17.18 8.27
CA LEU A 76 5.42 -16.19 8.34
C LEU A 76 5.28 -15.23 9.54
N GLY A 77 4.22 -15.36 10.33
CA GLY A 77 3.98 -14.57 11.54
C GLY A 77 3.19 -13.28 11.33
N PHE A 78 2.57 -13.06 10.17
CA PHE A 78 1.70 -11.91 9.95
C PHE A 78 0.29 -12.17 10.51
N ASN A 79 -0.26 -11.19 11.20
CA ASN A 79 -1.65 -11.19 11.59
C ASN A 79 -2.52 -10.79 10.39
N LEU A 80 -3.41 -11.70 9.99
CA LEU A 80 -4.38 -11.55 8.90
C LEU A 80 -5.82 -11.64 9.41
N VAL A 81 -6.00 -11.64 10.73
CA VAL A 81 -7.31 -11.75 11.34
C VAL A 81 -7.94 -10.36 11.29
N ASN A 82 -9.04 -10.25 10.53
CA ASN A 82 -10.05 -9.19 10.56
C ASN A 82 -10.68 -9.01 11.97
N ALA A 83 -9.85 -8.82 12.98
CA ALA A 83 -10.18 -8.41 14.31
C ALA A 83 -9.91 -6.91 14.39
N ALA A 84 -10.65 -6.21 15.26
CA ALA A 84 -10.70 -4.75 15.37
C ALA A 84 -9.35 -4.03 15.64
N GLY A 85 -8.22 -4.74 15.64
CA GLY A 85 -6.85 -4.22 15.79
C GLY A 85 -6.10 -3.96 14.47
N GLY A 86 -6.65 -4.32 13.31
CA GLY A 86 -6.02 -4.13 11.99
C GLY A 86 -5.04 -5.25 11.63
N ASP A 87 -5.02 -5.63 10.36
CA ASP A 87 -4.08 -6.61 9.83
C ASP A 87 -2.70 -5.97 9.61
N ASP A 88 -1.62 -6.74 9.81
CA ASP A 88 -0.23 -6.22 9.73
C ASP A 88 0.17 -5.73 8.33
N LEU A 89 -0.57 -6.15 7.31
CA LEU A 89 -0.35 -5.84 5.90
C LEU A 89 -1.45 -4.96 5.31
N ASP A 90 -2.36 -4.47 6.14
CA ASP A 90 -3.38 -3.52 5.71
C ASP A 90 -2.80 -2.10 5.67
N GLY A 91 -3.03 -1.45 4.54
CA GLY A 91 -2.52 -0.14 4.21
C GLY A 91 -3.61 0.72 3.58
N LYS A 92 -3.24 1.95 3.22
CA LYS A 92 -4.20 2.89 2.61
C LYS A 92 -4.65 2.44 1.22
N TYR A 93 -3.77 1.77 0.48
CA TYR A 93 -4.00 1.40 -0.92
C TYR A 93 -3.97 -0.11 -1.17
N PHE A 94 -3.35 -0.88 -0.28
CA PHE A 94 -3.26 -2.33 -0.38
C PHE A 94 -3.72 -2.96 0.93
N THR A 95 -4.56 -3.97 0.84
CA THR A 95 -4.96 -4.81 1.97
C THR A 95 -4.10 -6.05 2.03
N ASN A 96 -4.23 -6.85 3.10
CA ASN A 96 -3.58 -8.16 3.22
C ASN A 96 -3.86 -9.10 2.03
N GLU A 97 -5.06 -9.02 1.43
CA GLU A 97 -5.46 -9.82 0.25
C GLU A 97 -4.67 -9.49 -1.02
N ALA A 98 -4.03 -8.32 -1.08
CA ALA A 98 -3.22 -7.93 -2.24
C ALA A 98 -1.87 -8.68 -2.29
N TYR A 99 -1.51 -9.41 -1.24
CA TYR A 99 -0.24 -10.09 -1.11
C TYR A 99 -0.42 -11.61 -1.01
N ALA A 100 0.38 -12.34 -1.77
CA ALA A 100 0.49 -13.79 -1.68
C ALA A 100 1.96 -14.20 -1.63
N VAL A 101 2.27 -15.25 -0.89
CA VAL A 101 3.58 -15.89 -0.89
C VAL A 101 3.45 -17.28 -1.49
N VAL A 102 4.38 -17.64 -2.38
CA VAL A 102 4.47 -18.97 -2.98
C VAL A 102 5.93 -19.37 -2.94
N PHE A 103 6.23 -20.50 -2.29
CA PHE A 103 7.57 -21.07 -2.28
C PHE A 103 7.67 -22.12 -3.36
N THR A 104 8.58 -21.92 -4.32
CA THR A 104 8.78 -22.83 -5.47
C THR A 104 10.08 -23.64 -5.39
N GLY A 105 10.89 -23.45 -4.35
CA GLY A 105 12.30 -23.88 -4.32
C GLY A 105 12.70 -24.95 -3.30
N TYR A 106 11.77 -25.63 -2.64
CA TYR A 106 12.09 -26.70 -1.67
C TYR A 106 11.38 -28.03 -1.97
N ASP A 107 10.63 -28.10 -3.06
CA ASP A 107 10.16 -29.38 -3.57
C ASP A 107 11.35 -30.02 -4.30
N GLN A 108 11.66 -31.29 -4.02
CA GLN A 108 12.72 -32.10 -4.65
C GLN A 108 14.15 -32.00 -4.04
N TYR A 109 14.33 -32.38 -2.77
CA TYR A 109 15.47 -33.26 -2.43
C TYR A 109 14.92 -34.49 -1.74
N THR A 110 14.28 -35.34 -2.54
CA THR A 110 14.04 -36.74 -2.19
C THR A 110 15.39 -37.45 -2.30
N ILE A 111 15.86 -38.01 -1.20
CA ILE A 111 16.87 -39.07 -1.24
C ILE A 111 16.16 -40.36 -1.64
#